data_AF-A0A2D6MBU2-F1
#
_entry.id   AF-A0A2D6MBU2-F1
#
_cell.length_a   1.000
_cell.length_b   1.000
_cell.length_c   1.000
_cell.angle_alpha   90.00
_cell.angle_beta   90.00
_cell.angle_gamma   90.00
#
_symmetry.space_group_name_H-M   'P 1'
#
loop_
_entity.id
_entity.type
_entity.pdbx_description
1 polymer ?
#
loop_
_entity_poly.entity_id
_entity_poly.type
_entity_poly.pdbx_seq_one_letter_code
_entity_poly.pdbx_strand_id
1 'polypeptide(L)'
;MKNFKSFMSEHPSYDASMNFSAGGFGDPMVIKKLNALMGKLTEGSWTDGEPVVRQIRSSLSKIGLTFDNVPNMAEESGSFSMPLTLYGGRFGKLPGTPIDEFLNDDGLQDHVEGGLSLEISYGMTEDNCYRINAKIM
;
A
#
# COMPACT_ATOMS: atom_id res chain seq x y z
N MET A 1 35.88 29.84 -5.31
CA MET A 1 34.44 29.84 -4.97
C MET A 1 33.65 29.49 -6.21
N LYS A 2 32.75 28.50 -6.14
CA LYS A 2 31.88 28.15 -7.28
C LYS A 2 30.92 29.32 -7.57
N ASN A 3 30.64 29.60 -8.84
CA ASN A 3 29.70 30.67 -9.21
C ASN A 3 28.25 30.14 -9.19
N PHE A 4 27.29 31.03 -8.98
CA PHE A 4 25.87 30.69 -8.83
C PHE A 4 25.29 29.92 -10.04
N LYS A 5 25.80 30.22 -11.24
CA LYS A 5 25.41 29.53 -12.48
C LYS A 5 25.83 28.06 -12.49
N SER A 6 27.01 27.75 -11.96
CA SER A 6 27.50 26.38 -11.78
C SER A 6 26.70 25.62 -10.72
N PHE A 7 26.17 26.30 -9.70
CA PHE A 7 25.31 25.69 -8.68
C PHE A 7 23.94 25.32 -9.23
N MET A 8 23.35 26.14 -10.10
CA MET A 8 22.05 25.82 -10.73
C MET A 8 22.14 24.68 -11.75
N SER A 9 23.31 24.47 -12.38
CA SER A 9 23.55 23.34 -13.28
C SER A 9 23.92 22.05 -12.56
N GLU A 10 24.30 22.13 -11.29
CA GLU A 10 24.44 20.96 -10.42
C GLU A 10 23.03 20.47 -10.08
N HIS A 11 22.46 19.61 -10.91
CA HIS A 11 21.27 18.86 -10.53
C HIS A 11 21.55 18.18 -9.18
N PRO A 12 20.67 18.32 -8.16
CA PRO A 12 20.80 17.50 -6.97
C PRO A 12 20.82 16.04 -7.43
N SER A 13 21.73 15.22 -6.88
CA SER A 13 21.75 13.77 -7.05
C SER A 13 20.47 13.07 -6.54
N TYR A 14 19.50 13.85 -6.08
CA TYR A 14 18.10 13.48 -5.86
C TYR A 14 17.23 13.79 -7.08
N ASP A 15 17.75 13.64 -8.30
CA ASP A 15 16.90 13.11 -9.37
C ASP A 15 16.74 11.61 -9.11
N ALA A 16 16.03 11.28 -8.03
CA ALA A 16 15.25 10.07 -8.06
C ALA A 16 14.21 10.34 -9.12
N SER A 17 14.58 10.15 -10.39
CA SER A 17 13.63 9.78 -11.41
C SER A 17 12.75 8.76 -10.70
N MET A 18 11.50 9.11 -10.41
CA MET A 18 10.55 8.12 -9.95
C MET A 18 10.66 7.06 -11.01
N ASN A 19 11.21 5.91 -10.61
CA ASN A 19 11.65 4.92 -11.56
C ASN A 19 10.34 4.35 -12.12
N PHE A 20 9.79 5.00 -13.16
CA PHE A 20 8.59 4.58 -13.87
C PHE A 20 8.84 3.20 -14.52
N SER A 21 10.10 2.76 -14.58
CA SER A 21 10.54 1.42 -14.99
C SER A 21 10.73 0.43 -13.84
N ALA A 22 10.61 0.82 -12.57
CA ALA A 22 10.22 -0.13 -11.54
C ALA A 22 8.75 -0.43 -11.83
N GLY A 23 8.45 -1.64 -12.31
CA GLY A 23 7.11 -2.01 -12.78
C GLY A 23 6.02 -1.40 -11.88
N GLY A 24 5.07 -0.69 -12.48
CA GLY A 24 3.98 -0.10 -11.72
C GLY A 24 3.20 -1.18 -10.96
N PHE A 25 2.17 -0.80 -10.21
CA PHE A 25 1.35 -1.77 -9.49
C PHE A 25 0.69 -2.85 -10.38
N GLY A 26 0.65 -2.65 -11.71
CA GLY A 26 0.26 -3.67 -12.69
C GLY A 26 1.31 -4.74 -13.02
N ASP A 27 2.56 -4.61 -12.55
CA ASP A 27 3.58 -5.65 -12.73
C ASP A 27 3.40 -6.80 -11.72
N PRO A 28 3.14 -8.04 -12.17
CA PRO A 28 3.00 -9.19 -11.29
C PRO A 28 4.21 -9.43 -10.38
N MET A 29 5.41 -9.03 -10.80
CA MET A 29 6.62 -9.16 -9.99
C MET A 29 6.62 -8.19 -8.80
N VAL A 30 6.03 -7.01 -8.94
CA VAL A 30 5.85 -6.06 -7.83
C VAL A 30 4.81 -6.59 -6.85
N ILE A 31 3.67 -7.07 -7.34
CA ILE A 31 2.67 -7.72 -6.49
C ILE A 31 3.26 -8.92 -5.73
N LYS A 32 4.07 -9.75 -6.40
CA LYS A 32 4.78 -10.87 -5.76
C LYS A 32 5.73 -10.40 -4.65
N LYS A 33 6.48 -9.32 -4.85
CA LYS A 33 7.38 -8.76 -3.82
C LYS A 33 6.61 -8.16 -2.65
N LEU A 34 5.50 -7.48 -2.91
CA LEU A 34 4.62 -6.95 -1.87
C LEU A 34 4.01 -8.10 -1.04
N ASN A 35 3.54 -9.17 -1.70
CA ASN A 35 3.05 -10.36 -1.01
C ASN A 35 4.14 -11.06 -0.18
N ALA A 36 5.38 -11.13 -0.66
CA ALA A 36 6.50 -11.64 0.12
C ALA A 36 6.80 -10.76 1.35
N LEU A 37 6.68 -9.43 1.21
CA LEU A 37 6.80 -8.50 2.34
C LEU A 37 5.67 -8.76 3.35
N MET A 38 4.41 -8.86 2.91
CA MET A 38 3.28 -9.14 3.81
C MET A 38 3.49 -10.44 4.58
N GLY A 39 3.90 -11.52 3.91
CA GLY A 39 4.20 -12.79 4.57
C GLY A 39 5.31 -12.68 5.63
N LYS A 40 6.34 -11.86 5.38
CA LYS A 40 7.40 -11.59 6.36
C LYS A 40 6.90 -10.77 7.55
N LEU A 41 5.99 -9.81 7.34
CA LEU A 41 5.44 -8.99 8.41
C LEU A 41 4.48 -9.79 9.32
N THR A 42 3.84 -10.83 8.77
CA THR A 42 2.92 -11.70 9.51
C THR A 42 3.57 -12.98 10.01
N GLU A 43 4.90 -13.13 9.89
CA GLU A 43 5.62 -14.31 10.34
C GLU A 43 5.60 -14.41 11.88
N GLY A 44 4.95 -15.45 12.41
CA GLY A 44 4.94 -15.76 13.84
C GLY A 44 3.54 -16.06 14.39
N SER A 45 3.45 -16.03 15.72
CA SER A 45 2.20 -16.18 16.49
C SER A 45 2.06 -14.95 17.39
N TRP A 46 0.87 -14.39 17.47
CA TRP A 46 0.64 -13.08 18.08
C TRP A 46 -0.47 -13.17 19.11
N THR A 47 -0.34 -12.50 20.25
CA THR A 47 -1.43 -12.44 21.24
C THR A 47 -2.50 -11.42 20.87
N ASP A 48 -2.15 -10.46 20.02
CA ASP A 48 -3.02 -9.37 19.55
C ASP A 48 -2.66 -9.04 18.09
N GLY A 49 -3.68 -8.75 17.28
CA GLY A 49 -3.53 -8.42 15.88
C GLY A 49 -3.19 -6.94 15.62
N GLU A 50 -3.51 -6.04 16.54
CA GLU A 50 -3.30 -4.60 16.35
C GLU A 50 -1.82 -4.23 16.08
N PRO A 51 -0.83 -4.79 16.80
CA PRO A 51 0.59 -4.54 16.49
C PRO A 51 1.00 -4.94 15.07
N VAL A 52 0.46 -6.06 14.58
CA VAL A 52 0.76 -6.59 13.23
C VAL A 52 0.13 -5.71 12.17
N VAL A 53 -1.14 -5.34 12.35
CA VAL A 53 -1.86 -4.41 11.47
C VAL A 53 -1.13 -3.07 11.39
N ARG A 54 -0.68 -2.51 12.52
CA ARG A 54 0.11 -1.27 12.55
C ARG A 54 1.40 -1.39 11.75
N GLN A 55 2.10 -2.52 11.84
CA GLN A 55 3.33 -2.77 11.10
C GLN A 55 3.09 -2.89 9.59
N ILE A 56 2.01 -3.57 9.19
CA ILE A 56 1.56 -3.62 7.79
C ILE A 56 1.25 -2.21 7.29
N ARG A 57 0.45 -1.45 8.03
CA ARG A 57 0.09 -0.06 7.68
C ARG A 57 1.31 0.83 7.49
N SER A 58 2.26 0.80 8.43
CA SER A 58 3.51 1.56 8.33
C SER A 58 4.35 1.15 7.12
N SER A 59 4.38 -0.14 6.77
CA SER A 59 5.17 -0.64 5.65
C SER A 59 4.57 -0.27 4.30
N LEU A 60 3.24 -0.42 4.15
CA LEU A 60 2.53 -0.02 2.94
C LEU A 60 2.54 1.49 2.73
N SER A 61 2.41 2.28 3.80
CA SER A 61 2.44 3.75 3.73
C SER A 61 3.75 4.29 3.17
N LYS A 62 4.89 3.63 3.44
CA LYS A 62 6.21 4.01 2.88
C LYS A 62 6.28 3.86 1.36
N ILE A 63 5.44 3.01 0.79
CA ILE A 63 5.34 2.74 -0.65
C ILE A 63 4.21 3.61 -1.26
N GLY A 64 3.51 4.40 -0.43
CA GLY A 64 2.38 5.22 -0.85
C GLY A 64 1.04 4.48 -0.83
N LEU A 65 0.99 3.23 -0.37
CA LEU A 65 -0.26 2.48 -0.27
C LEU A 65 -0.91 2.67 1.10
N THR A 66 -2.19 3.01 1.11
CA THR A 66 -2.99 3.21 2.32
C THR A 66 -4.28 2.39 2.27
N PHE A 67 -4.78 2.01 3.43
CA PHE A 67 -6.06 1.30 3.61
C PHE A 67 -6.73 1.81 4.89
N ASP A 68 -8.05 1.62 4.94
CA ASP A 68 -8.89 2.11 6.03
C ASP A 68 -8.65 1.36 7.35
N ASN A 69 -9.50 1.64 8.35
CA ASN A 69 -9.40 1.00 9.64
C ASN A 69 -9.69 -0.51 9.54
N VAL A 70 -8.92 -1.31 10.26
CA VAL A 70 -9.15 -2.77 10.32
C VAL A 70 -10.13 -3.04 11.46
N PRO A 71 -11.17 -3.85 11.25
CA PRO A 71 -12.03 -4.27 12.34
C PRO A 71 -11.25 -5.02 13.42
N ASN A 72 -11.73 -4.97 14.66
CA ASN A 72 -11.10 -5.70 15.76
C ASN A 72 -11.17 -7.22 15.51
N MET A 73 -10.05 -7.89 15.77
CA MET A 73 -9.92 -9.36 15.71
C MET A 73 -10.46 -9.98 17.01
N ALA A 74 -11.78 -9.90 17.21
CA ALA A 74 -12.43 -10.32 18.45
C ALA A 74 -12.88 -11.80 18.46
N GLU A 75 -12.93 -12.45 17.29
CA GLU A 75 -13.39 -13.82 17.12
C GLU A 75 -12.22 -14.81 17.08
N GLU A 76 -12.49 -16.12 17.14
CA GLU A 76 -11.44 -17.15 17.03
C GLU A 76 -10.79 -17.17 15.64
N SER A 77 -11.50 -16.71 14.60
CA SER A 77 -10.97 -16.57 13.25
C SER A 77 -11.77 -15.55 12.48
N GLY A 78 -11.20 -15.00 11.40
CA GLY A 78 -11.93 -14.12 10.50
C GLY A 78 -11.08 -13.66 9.33
N SER A 79 -11.71 -12.98 8.38
CA SER A 79 -11.04 -12.35 7.26
C SER A 79 -11.64 -11.00 6.92
N PHE A 80 -10.78 -10.10 6.44
CA PHE A 80 -11.12 -8.75 6.04
C PHE A 80 -10.50 -8.48 4.68
N SER A 81 -11.25 -7.85 3.78
CA SER A 81 -10.73 -7.31 2.53
C SER A 81 -10.91 -5.81 2.54
N MET A 82 -9.83 -5.08 2.29
CA MET A 82 -9.82 -3.62 2.30
C MET A 82 -9.24 -3.10 0.99
N PRO A 83 -9.93 -2.20 0.29
CA PRO A 83 -9.36 -1.57 -0.91
C PRO A 83 -8.13 -0.75 -0.54
N LEU A 84 -7.11 -0.82 -1.38
CA LEU A 84 -5.90 -0.01 -1.27
C LEU A 84 -6.07 1.27 -2.08
N THR A 85 -5.49 2.34 -1.56
CA THR A 85 -5.42 3.64 -2.24
C THR A 85 -3.97 4.06 -2.37
N LEU A 86 -3.60 4.65 -3.51
CA LEU A 86 -2.30 5.26 -3.74
C LEU A 86 -2.34 6.72 -3.30
N TYR A 87 -1.51 7.08 -2.34
CA TYR A 87 -1.40 8.42 -1.74
C TYR A 87 -2.73 8.97 -1.18
N GLY A 88 -3.62 8.08 -0.71
CA GLY A 88 -4.94 8.46 -0.20
C GLY A 88 -6.00 8.69 -1.29
N GLY A 89 -5.72 8.29 -2.53
CA GLY A 89 -6.62 8.44 -3.67
C GLY A 89 -6.46 9.78 -4.39
N ARG A 90 -7.23 9.96 -5.46
CA ARG A 90 -7.23 11.19 -6.26
C ARG A 90 -8.60 11.82 -6.20
N PHE A 91 -8.64 13.07 -5.76
CA PHE A 91 -9.83 13.90 -5.81
C PHE A 91 -9.55 15.15 -6.65
N GLY A 92 -10.35 15.41 -7.67
CA GLY A 92 -10.20 16.61 -8.47
C GLY A 92 -10.91 16.55 -9.82
N LYS A 93 -10.31 17.20 -10.82
CA LYS A 93 -10.83 17.25 -12.19
C LYS A 93 -9.70 16.98 -13.17
N LEU A 94 -9.98 16.12 -14.15
CA LEU A 94 -9.14 15.94 -15.31
C LEU A 94 -9.63 16.85 -16.45
N PRO A 95 -8.82 17.05 -17.51
CA PRO A 95 -9.24 17.84 -18.67
C PRO A 95 -10.56 17.38 -19.33
N GLY A 96 -10.98 16.12 -19.10
CA GLY A 96 -12.24 15.56 -19.61
C GLY A 96 -13.39 15.50 -18.60
N THR A 97 -13.19 15.89 -17.33
CA THR A 97 -14.25 15.83 -16.30
C THR A 97 -15.26 16.97 -16.50
N PRO A 98 -16.58 16.69 -16.58
CA PRO A 98 -17.61 17.73 -16.66
C PRO A 98 -17.54 18.76 -15.52
N ILE A 99 -18.14 19.94 -15.75
CA ILE A 99 -18.11 21.05 -14.78
C ILE A 99 -18.84 20.67 -13.48
N ASP A 100 -19.87 19.82 -13.55
CA ASP A 100 -20.69 19.45 -12.39
C ASP A 100 -20.22 18.14 -11.72
N GLU A 101 -19.11 17.57 -12.19
CA GLU A 101 -18.59 16.29 -11.71
C GLU A 101 -17.16 16.42 -11.17
N PHE A 102 -16.77 15.46 -10.33
CA PHE A 102 -15.42 15.30 -9.81
C PHE A 102 -14.96 13.87 -10.03
N LEU A 103 -13.68 13.73 -10.37
CA LEU A 103 -12.99 12.46 -10.27
C LEU A 103 -12.71 12.20 -8.79
N ASN A 104 -13.10 11.01 -8.32
CA ASN A 104 -12.78 10.50 -7.00
C ASN A 104 -12.45 9.01 -7.13
N ASP A 105 -11.15 8.69 -7.18
CA ASP A 105 -10.67 7.31 -7.38
C ASP A 105 -9.53 6.94 -6.42
N ASP A 106 -9.12 5.68 -6.47
CA ASP A 106 -8.10 5.08 -5.61
C ASP A 106 -6.66 5.45 -6.01
N GLY A 107 -6.46 6.16 -7.14
CA GLY A 107 -5.14 6.44 -7.71
C GLY A 107 -4.43 5.21 -8.30
N LEU A 108 -5.07 4.05 -8.34
CA LEU A 108 -4.53 2.77 -8.82
C LEU A 108 -5.21 2.28 -10.10
N GLN A 109 -6.43 2.72 -10.40
CA GLN A 109 -7.20 2.29 -11.58
C GLN A 109 -6.45 2.44 -12.91
N ASP A 110 -5.64 3.49 -13.07
CA ASP A 110 -4.84 3.71 -14.29
C ASP A 110 -3.66 2.71 -14.41
N HIS A 111 -3.31 2.02 -13.32
CA HIS A 111 -2.21 1.07 -13.23
C HIS A 111 -2.67 -0.38 -13.16
N VAL A 112 -3.82 -0.65 -12.53
CA VAL A 112 -4.41 -1.97 -12.32
C VAL A 112 -5.92 -1.87 -12.54
N GLU A 113 -6.43 -2.62 -13.52
CA GLU A 113 -7.87 -2.68 -13.77
C GLU A 113 -8.59 -3.29 -12.56
N GLY A 114 -9.47 -2.51 -11.92
CA GLY A 114 -10.18 -2.91 -10.70
C GLY A 114 -9.49 -2.55 -9.39
N GLY A 115 -8.31 -1.93 -9.44
CA GLY A 115 -7.55 -1.51 -8.25
C GLY A 115 -6.83 -2.67 -7.56
N LEU A 116 -6.42 -2.46 -6.31
CA LEU A 116 -5.81 -3.49 -5.46
C LEU A 116 -6.52 -3.54 -4.12
N SER A 117 -6.49 -4.69 -3.46
CA SER A 117 -7.03 -4.87 -2.12
C SER A 117 -6.07 -5.62 -1.20
N LEU A 118 -6.08 -5.28 0.09
CA LEU A 118 -5.38 -6.00 1.14
C LEU A 118 -6.36 -6.94 1.83
N GLU A 119 -6.11 -8.23 1.70
CA GLU A 119 -6.78 -9.29 2.44
C GLU A 119 -5.97 -9.61 3.70
N ILE A 120 -6.61 -9.55 4.87
CA ILE A 120 -6.05 -9.99 6.15
C ILE A 120 -6.93 -11.10 6.68
N SER A 121 -6.35 -12.26 6.94
CA SER A 121 -7.02 -13.38 7.60
C SER A 121 -6.31 -13.72 8.90
N TYR A 122 -7.07 -14.12 9.91
CA TYR A 122 -6.53 -14.53 11.20
C TYR A 122 -7.26 -15.76 11.74
N GLY A 123 -6.57 -16.54 12.56
CA GLY A 123 -7.12 -17.71 13.23
C GLY A 123 -6.35 -18.06 14.49
N MET A 124 -7.06 -18.51 15.51
CA MET A 124 -6.51 -18.94 16.79
C MET A 124 -5.79 -20.29 16.62
N THR A 125 -4.62 -20.42 17.23
CA THR A 125 -3.80 -21.62 17.26
C THR A 125 -4.01 -22.38 18.57
N GLU A 126 -3.55 -23.64 18.62
CA GLU A 126 -3.63 -24.50 19.81
C GLU A 126 -2.94 -23.88 21.05
N ASP A 127 -1.92 -23.03 20.82
CA ASP A 127 -1.20 -22.28 21.85
C ASP A 127 -1.96 -21.04 22.37
N ASN A 128 -3.24 -20.88 22.02
CA ASN A 128 -4.07 -19.71 22.32
C ASN A 128 -3.50 -18.38 21.80
N CYS A 129 -2.76 -18.43 20.70
CA CYS A 129 -2.25 -17.26 19.98
C CYS A 129 -2.96 -17.13 18.63
N TYR A 130 -2.84 -15.97 17.98
CA TYR A 130 -3.34 -15.75 16.63
C TYR A 130 -2.25 -15.97 15.59
N ARG A 131 -2.57 -16.73 14.55
CA ARG A 131 -1.86 -16.74 13.28
C ARG A 131 -2.52 -15.73 12.35
N ILE A 132 -1.76 -14.75 11.88
CA ILE A 132 -2.24 -13.72 10.95
C ILE A 132 -1.58 -13.98 9.60
N ASN A 133 -2.30 -13.72 8.52
CA ASN A 133 -1.81 -13.73 7.15
C ASN A 133 -2.34 -12.48 6.44
N ALA A 134 -1.50 -11.87 5.62
CA ALA A 134 -1.85 -10.72 4.81
C ALA A 134 -1.41 -10.94 3.36
N LYS A 135 -2.28 -10.56 2.41
CA LYS A 135 -2.04 -10.72 0.98
C LYS A 135 -2.67 -9.57 0.21
N ILE A 136 -1.97 -9.09 -0.82
CA ILE A 136 -2.48 -8.15 -1.81
C ILE A 136 -3.08 -8.94 -2.98
N MET A 137 -4.32 -8.57 -3.32
CA MET A 137 -5.16 -9.14 -4.39
C MET A 137 -5.44 -8.07 -5.44
#